data_AF-A0A933X8D1-F1
#
_entry.id   AF-A0A933X8D1-F1
#
_cell.length_a   1.000
_cell.length_b   1.000
_cell.length_c   1.000
_cell.angle_alpha   90.00
_cell.angle_beta   90.00
_cell.angle_gamma   90.00
#
_symmetry.space_group_name_H-M   'P 1'
#
loop_
_entity.id
_entity.type
_entity.pdbx_description
1 polymer ?
#
loop_
_entity_poly.entity_id
_entity_poly.type
_entity_poly.pdbx_seq_one_letter_code
_entity_poly.pdbx_strand_id
1 'polypeptide(L)'
;MSVPGSKLSDVQKLLREMVAEAQDLQQVAGGSVTEAVAAWLGPQYLLAAREKLSSTGGAGRFEVLRTFVQDWAMLRHGDHTAERLQIERQRLELSKQDAQKRWQVKIEAGLDEVAEAFKHNPKLMAGWEALREQLRAEERPQKEQEFRAWLQQPEIRQEVFAELTHGLSPETLKKIEEELHPL
;
A
#
# COMPACT_ATOMS: atom_id res chain seq x y z
N MET A 1 19.49 14.82 -27.46
CA MET A 1 18.90 15.28 -26.19
C MET A 1 17.91 14.21 -25.74
N SER A 2 18.16 13.55 -24.61
CA SER A 2 17.46 12.32 -24.21
C SER A 2 16.22 12.61 -23.36
N VAL A 3 15.10 11.99 -23.73
CA VAL A 3 13.74 12.24 -23.24
C VAL A 3 13.54 11.76 -21.79
N PRO A 4 12.97 12.58 -20.88
CA PRO A 4 12.77 12.23 -19.46
C PRO A 4 11.81 11.05 -19.21
N GLY A 5 10.83 10.82 -20.11
CA GLY A 5 9.81 9.78 -19.97
C GLY A 5 10.32 8.34 -20.04
N SER A 6 11.42 8.09 -20.77
CA SER A 6 12.08 6.77 -20.82
C SER A 6 12.56 6.35 -19.44
N LYS A 7 13.15 7.29 -18.67
CA LYS A 7 13.74 6.97 -17.38
C LYS A 7 12.71 6.49 -16.36
N LEU A 8 11.48 7.03 -16.41
CA LEU A 8 10.43 6.69 -15.45
C LEU A 8 9.78 5.35 -15.79
N SER A 9 9.57 5.05 -17.07
CA SER A 9 9.16 3.71 -17.52
C SER A 9 10.24 2.67 -17.26
N ASP A 10 11.52 3.02 -17.45
CA ASP A 10 12.65 2.14 -17.18
C ASP A 10 12.77 1.85 -15.68
N VAL A 11 12.57 2.86 -14.83
CA VAL A 11 12.51 2.69 -13.36
C VAL A 11 11.31 1.85 -12.95
N GLN A 12 10.13 2.06 -13.54
CA GLN A 12 8.94 1.28 -13.22
C GLN A 12 9.10 -0.18 -13.66
N LYS A 13 9.72 -0.42 -14.82
CA LYS A 13 10.06 -1.75 -15.31
C LYS A 13 11.06 -2.44 -14.38
N LEU A 14 12.13 -1.74 -14.01
CA LEU A 14 13.12 -2.22 -13.05
C LEU A 14 12.47 -2.58 -11.71
N LEU A 15 11.59 -1.73 -11.18
CA LEU A 15 10.88 -2.01 -9.92
C LEU A 15 9.99 -3.24 -10.02
N ARG A 16 9.31 -3.47 -11.16
CA ARG A 16 8.51 -4.68 -11.38
C ARG A 16 9.38 -5.93 -11.47
N GLU A 17 10.51 -5.85 -12.17
CA GLU A 17 11.48 -6.95 -12.27
C GLU A 17 12.06 -7.29 -10.90
N MET A 18 12.45 -6.29 -10.10
CA MET A 18 12.93 -6.49 -8.73
C MET A 18 11.86 -7.13 -7.83
N VAL A 19 10.59 -6.74 -7.98
CA VAL A 19 9.49 -7.35 -7.23
C VAL A 19 9.27 -8.81 -7.66
N ALA A 20 9.34 -9.10 -8.96
CA ALA A 20 9.21 -10.46 -9.48
C ALA A 20 10.36 -11.36 -8.98
N GLU A 21 11.61 -10.88 -9.06
CA GLU A 21 12.78 -11.58 -8.52
C GLU A 21 12.65 -11.83 -7.01
N ALA A 22 12.20 -10.83 -6.26
CA ALA A 22 11.98 -10.98 -4.82
C ALA A 22 10.89 -12.02 -4.50
N GLN A 23 9.81 -12.06 -5.29
CA GLN A 23 8.72 -13.03 -5.13
C GLN A 23 9.19 -14.45 -5.49
N ASP A 24 9.95 -14.62 -6.57
CA ASP A 24 10.52 -15.91 -6.96
C ASP A 24 11.46 -16.44 -5.87
N LEU A 25 12.34 -15.58 -5.32
CA LEU A 25 13.20 -15.94 -4.20
C LEU A 25 12.40 -16.32 -2.96
N GLN A 26 11.32 -15.60 -2.67
CA GLN A 26 10.43 -15.89 -1.55
C GLN A 26 9.72 -17.24 -1.72
N GLN A 27 9.27 -17.57 -2.94
CA GLN A 27 8.62 -18.85 -3.25
C GLN A 27 9.59 -20.02 -3.14
N VAL A 28 10.81 -19.89 -3.70
CA VAL A 28 11.86 -20.91 -3.60
C VAL A 28 12.28 -21.15 -2.15
N ALA A 29 12.33 -20.09 -1.34
CA ALA A 29 12.60 -20.16 0.09
C ALA A 29 11.43 -20.73 0.92
N GLY A 30 10.25 -20.97 0.33
CA GLY A 30 9.06 -21.43 1.03
C GLY A 30 8.46 -20.40 2.00
N GLY A 31 8.76 -19.11 1.80
CA GLY A 31 8.43 -18.05 2.74
C GLY A 31 9.53 -16.99 2.79
N SER A 32 9.89 -16.52 3.97
CA SER A 32 10.90 -15.46 4.10
C SER A 32 12.29 -15.92 3.67
N VAL A 33 12.90 -15.22 2.70
CA VAL A 33 14.28 -15.47 2.25
C VAL A 33 15.27 -15.33 3.41
N THR A 34 15.06 -14.35 4.29
CA THR A 34 15.93 -14.17 5.47
C THR A 34 15.79 -15.31 6.45
N GLU A 35 14.59 -15.89 6.59
CA GLU A 35 14.36 -17.06 7.43
C GLU A 35 15.06 -18.30 6.86
N ALA A 36 14.96 -18.52 5.55
CA ALA A 36 15.65 -19.63 4.88
C ALA A 36 17.18 -19.52 5.00
N VAL A 37 17.73 -18.32 4.83
CA VAL A 37 19.17 -18.06 5.01
C VAL A 37 19.58 -18.24 6.49
N ALA A 38 18.77 -17.75 7.44
CA ALA A 38 19.03 -17.93 8.87
C ALA A 38 19.00 -19.42 9.28
N ALA A 39 18.02 -20.18 8.77
CA ALA A 39 17.90 -21.62 8.99
C ALA A 39 19.10 -22.40 8.43
N TRP A 40 19.67 -21.94 7.30
CA TRP A 40 20.89 -22.53 6.74
C TRP A 40 22.16 -22.11 7.50
N LEU A 41 22.29 -20.84 7.89
CA LEU A 41 23.46 -20.31 8.60
C LEU A 41 23.58 -20.80 10.04
N GLY A 42 22.44 -20.99 10.74
CA GLY A 42 22.42 -21.41 12.14
C GLY A 42 23.25 -22.68 12.41
N PRO A 43 23.02 -23.78 11.67
CA PRO A 43 23.84 -24.99 11.78
C PRO A 43 25.33 -24.76 11.49
N GLN A 44 25.67 -23.95 10.49
CA GLN A 44 27.07 -23.66 10.13
C GLN A 44 27.79 -22.90 11.24
N TYR A 45 27.11 -21.90 11.82
CA TYR A 45 27.63 -21.16 12.97
C TYR A 45 27.84 -22.08 14.19
N LEU A 46 26.89 -22.98 14.48
CA LEU A 46 27.03 -23.96 15.56
C LEU A 46 28.21 -24.92 15.35
N LEU A 47 28.42 -25.38 14.12
CA LEU A 47 29.57 -26.23 13.77
C LEU A 47 30.90 -25.49 13.96
N ALA A 48 31.00 -24.26 13.45
CA ALA A 48 32.19 -23.43 13.61
C ALA A 48 32.47 -23.10 15.08
N ALA A 49 31.44 -22.79 15.88
CA ALA A 49 31.58 -22.55 17.31
C ALA A 49 32.08 -23.81 18.05
N ARG A 50 31.54 -24.99 17.71
CA ARG A 50 31.96 -26.29 18.28
C ARG A 50 33.41 -26.61 17.94
N GLU A 51 33.81 -26.42 16.69
CA GLU A 51 35.18 -26.64 16.24
C GLU A 51 36.15 -25.74 17.02
N LYS A 52 35.84 -24.43 17.08
CA LYS A 52 36.62 -23.44 17.80
C LYS A 52 36.71 -23.73 19.30
N LEU A 53 35.62 -24.21 19.91
CA LEU A 53 35.62 -24.65 21.32
C LEU A 53 36.51 -25.87 21.53
N SER A 54 36.55 -26.79 20.57
CA SER A 54 37.33 -28.03 20.67
C SER A 54 38.82 -27.78 20.47
N SER A 55 39.18 -26.78 19.66
CA SER A 55 40.57 -26.39 19.39
C SER A 55 41.16 -25.43 20.43
N THR A 56 40.34 -24.86 21.34
CA THR A 56 40.77 -23.84 22.29
C THR A 56 40.71 -24.35 23.73
N GLY A 57 41.86 -24.37 24.39
CA GLY A 57 42.00 -24.73 25.81
C GLY A 57 42.09 -23.53 26.76
N GLY A 58 42.01 -23.79 28.06
CA GLY A 58 42.25 -22.79 29.11
C GLY A 58 41.34 -21.56 29.04
N ALA A 59 41.88 -20.38 29.34
CA ALA A 59 41.14 -19.12 29.37
C ALA A 59 40.47 -18.77 28.03
N GLY A 60 41.09 -19.13 26.89
CA GLY A 60 40.53 -18.88 25.56
C GLY A 60 39.21 -19.64 25.31
N ARG A 61 38.98 -20.78 25.98
CA ARG A 61 37.72 -21.52 25.87
C ARG A 61 36.54 -20.72 26.45
N PHE A 62 36.77 -20.00 27.54
CA PHE A 62 35.75 -19.16 28.17
C PHE A 62 35.40 -17.93 27.33
N GLU A 63 36.39 -17.35 26.64
CA GLU A 63 36.15 -16.27 25.66
C GLU A 63 35.20 -16.74 24.55
N VAL A 64 35.48 -17.91 23.95
CA VAL A 64 34.63 -18.47 22.89
C VAL A 64 33.22 -18.76 23.38
N LEU A 65 33.06 -19.32 24.59
CA LEU A 65 31.75 -19.55 25.19
C LEU A 65 30.99 -18.24 25.41
N ARG A 66 31.66 -17.19 25.87
CA ARG A 66 31.01 -15.90 26.12
C ARG A 66 30.51 -15.26 24.83
N THR A 67 31.33 -15.27 23.78
CA THR A 67 30.92 -14.77 22.46
C THR A 67 29.70 -15.53 21.95
N PHE A 68 29.71 -16.86 22.04
CA PHE A 68 28.57 -17.67 21.63
C PHE A 68 27.28 -17.33 22.40
N VAL A 69 27.36 -17.16 23.71
CA VAL A 69 26.21 -16.79 24.54
C VAL A 69 25.69 -15.38 24.19
N GLN A 70 26.59 -14.44 23.90
CA GLN A 70 26.21 -13.09 23.49
C GLN A 70 25.51 -13.08 22.13
N ASP A 71 26.07 -13.78 21.14
CA ASP A 71 25.49 -13.89 19.81
C ASP A 71 24.11 -14.55 19.88
N TRP A 72 23.96 -15.60 20.69
CA TRP A 72 22.68 -16.27 20.90
C TRP A 72 21.64 -15.37 21.58
N ALA A 73 22.06 -14.59 22.58
CA ALA A 73 21.16 -13.64 23.24
C ALA A 73 20.69 -12.54 22.27
N MET A 74 21.56 -12.07 21.38
CA MET A 74 21.19 -11.11 20.33
C MET A 74 20.19 -11.69 19.33
N LEU A 75 20.39 -12.92 18.88
CA LEU A 75 19.43 -13.60 17.98
C LEU A 75 18.04 -13.69 18.63
N ARG A 76 17.98 -14.14 19.88
CA ARG A 76 16.70 -14.25 20.62
C ARG A 76 16.02 -12.92 20.89
N HIS A 77 16.80 -11.86 21.10
CA HIS A 77 16.23 -10.53 21.24
C HIS A 77 15.54 -10.06 19.95
N GLY A 78 16.13 -10.41 18.78
CA GLY A 78 15.53 -10.19 17.47
C GLY A 78 14.18 -10.91 17.34
N ASP A 79 14.14 -12.20 17.66
CA ASP A 79 12.91 -13.02 17.60
C ASP A 79 11.79 -12.42 18.46
N HIS A 80 12.10 -12.08 19.71
CA HIS A 80 11.12 -11.46 20.61
C HIS A 80 10.59 -10.12 20.09
N THR A 81 11.45 -9.33 19.43
CA THR A 81 11.05 -8.06 18.82
C THR A 81 10.14 -8.30 17.61
N ALA A 82 10.47 -9.28 16.76
CA ALA A 82 9.67 -9.65 15.61
C ALA A 82 8.28 -10.18 16.04
N GLU A 83 8.22 -11.06 17.02
CA GLU A 83 6.96 -11.55 17.59
C GLU A 83 6.12 -10.42 18.20
N ARG A 84 6.76 -9.50 18.92
CA ARG A 84 6.08 -8.33 19.48
C ARG A 84 5.48 -7.45 18.38
N LEU A 85 6.23 -7.17 17.32
CA LEU A 85 5.72 -6.41 16.17
C LEU A 85 4.55 -7.11 15.49
N GLN A 86 4.59 -8.44 15.40
CA GLN A 86 3.48 -9.21 14.84
C GLN A 86 2.21 -9.08 15.70
N ILE A 87 2.35 -9.16 17.02
CA ILE A 87 1.24 -8.94 17.95
C ILE A 87 0.70 -7.51 17.83
N GLU A 88 1.57 -6.51 17.72
CA GLU A 88 1.16 -5.10 17.55
C GLU A 88 0.40 -4.89 16.23
N ARG A 89 0.84 -5.51 15.13
CA ARG A 89 0.12 -5.49 13.84
C ARG A 89 -1.27 -6.14 13.95
N GLN A 90 -1.37 -7.29 14.62
CA GLN A 90 -2.65 -7.97 14.84
C GLN A 90 -3.61 -7.11 15.66
N ARG A 91 -3.11 -6.47 16.74
CA ARG A 91 -3.91 -5.54 17.55
C ARG A 91 -4.39 -4.34 16.74
N LEU A 92 -3.55 -3.79 15.89
CA LEU A 92 -3.91 -2.68 15.00
C LEU A 92 -5.02 -3.09 14.03
N GLU A 93 -4.93 -4.28 13.45
CA GLU A 93 -5.94 -4.80 12.52
C GLU A 93 -7.30 -4.98 13.21
N LEU A 94 -7.32 -5.58 14.40
CA LEU A 94 -8.55 -5.70 15.20
C LEU A 94 -9.14 -4.32 15.53
N SER A 95 -8.29 -3.36 15.93
CA SER A 95 -8.74 -2.01 16.23
C SER A 95 -9.37 -1.30 15.04
N LYS A 96 -8.83 -1.51 13.82
CA LYS A 96 -9.43 -0.98 12.58
C LYS A 96 -10.79 -1.59 12.30
N GLN A 97 -10.92 -2.90 12.45
CA GLN A 97 -12.19 -3.60 12.24
C GLN A 97 -13.26 -3.14 13.23
N ASP A 98 -12.90 -2.97 14.50
CA ASP A 98 -13.82 -2.46 15.51
C ASP A 98 -14.23 -1.01 15.26
N ALA A 99 -13.28 -0.17 14.85
CA ALA A 99 -13.58 1.21 14.46
C ALA A 99 -14.54 1.25 13.26
N GLN A 100 -14.31 0.41 12.26
CA GLN A 100 -15.17 0.30 11.08
C GLN A 100 -16.58 -0.17 11.45
N LYS A 101 -16.72 -1.21 12.29
CA LYS A 101 -18.03 -1.67 12.79
C LYS A 101 -18.76 -0.58 13.57
N ARG A 102 -18.06 0.13 14.45
CA ARG A 102 -18.66 1.24 15.21
C ARG A 102 -19.14 2.37 14.31
N TRP A 103 -18.37 2.67 13.27
CA TRP A 103 -18.75 3.68 12.28
C TRP A 103 -19.97 3.23 11.46
N GLN A 104 -20.02 1.95 11.04
CA GLN A 104 -21.18 1.37 10.36
C GLN A 104 -22.45 1.48 11.21
N VAL A 105 -22.40 1.07 12.48
CA VAL A 105 -23.56 1.15 13.39
C VAL A 105 -24.04 2.60 13.55
N LYS A 106 -23.13 3.58 13.64
CA LYS A 106 -23.51 4.99 13.72
C LYS A 106 -24.17 5.50 12.45
N ILE A 107 -23.72 5.04 11.29
CA ILE A 107 -24.34 5.40 10.01
C ILE A 107 -25.72 4.77 9.88
N GLU A 108 -25.85 3.49 10.19
CA GLU A 108 -27.14 2.80 10.14
C GLU A 108 -28.15 3.49 11.07
N ALA A 109 -27.76 3.77 12.31
CA ALA A 109 -28.61 4.50 13.26
C ALA A 109 -28.97 5.91 12.74
N GLY A 110 -28.01 6.65 12.19
CA GLY A 110 -28.29 7.98 11.62
C GLY A 110 -29.20 7.93 10.39
N LEU A 111 -29.07 6.91 9.53
CA LEU A 111 -29.94 6.68 8.38
C LEU A 111 -31.36 6.30 8.82
N ASP A 112 -31.50 5.48 9.85
CA ASP A 112 -32.79 5.12 10.44
C ASP A 112 -33.49 6.34 11.03
N GLU A 113 -32.77 7.21 11.76
CA GLU A 113 -33.29 8.47 12.29
C GLU A 113 -33.79 9.40 11.18
N VAL A 114 -33.02 9.51 10.08
CA VAL A 114 -33.40 10.28 8.90
C VAL A 114 -34.64 9.69 8.22
N ALA A 115 -34.69 8.36 8.07
CA ALA A 115 -35.83 7.68 7.49
C ALA A 115 -37.11 7.91 8.33
N GLU A 116 -36.99 7.89 9.66
CA GLU A 116 -38.13 8.11 10.55
C GLU A 116 -38.59 9.58 10.55
N ALA A 117 -37.65 10.53 10.48
CA ALA A 117 -37.97 11.94 10.28
C ALA A 117 -38.73 12.17 8.96
N PHE A 118 -38.38 11.46 7.88
CA PHE A 118 -39.09 11.53 6.61
C PHE A 118 -40.50 10.91 6.68
N LYS A 119 -40.71 9.83 7.43
CA LYS A 119 -42.04 9.24 7.63
C LYS A 119 -43.00 10.18 8.35
N HIS A 120 -42.51 10.97 9.30
CA HIS A 120 -43.34 11.86 10.12
C HIS A 120 -43.44 13.29 9.57
N ASN A 121 -42.67 13.63 8.54
CA ASN A 121 -42.70 14.96 7.93
C ASN A 121 -42.65 14.90 6.39
N PRO A 122 -43.82 14.81 5.73
CA PRO A 122 -43.88 14.73 4.27
C PRO A 122 -43.32 15.97 3.56
N LYS A 123 -43.23 17.13 4.22
CA LYS A 123 -42.57 18.32 3.66
C LYS A 123 -41.05 18.15 3.56
N LEU A 124 -40.42 17.47 4.52
CA LEU A 124 -38.98 17.17 4.44
C LEU A 124 -38.71 16.24 3.26
N MET A 125 -39.58 15.25 3.04
CA MET A 125 -39.43 14.30 1.94
C MET A 125 -39.61 14.97 0.58
N ALA A 126 -40.63 15.83 0.43
CA ALA A 126 -40.80 16.65 -0.77
C ALA A 126 -39.62 17.64 -1.01
N GLY A 127 -39.06 18.22 0.06
CA GLY A 127 -37.88 19.08 -0.02
C GLY A 127 -36.61 18.31 -0.43
N TRP A 128 -36.43 17.09 0.07
CA TRP A 128 -35.34 16.20 -0.34
C TRP A 128 -35.47 15.74 -1.79
N GLU A 129 -36.67 15.40 -2.25
CA GLU A 129 -36.93 15.08 -3.66
C GLU A 129 -36.67 16.27 -4.58
N ALA A 130 -37.07 17.48 -4.19
CA ALA A 130 -36.78 18.70 -4.94
C ALA A 130 -35.27 18.98 -5.02
N LEU A 131 -34.55 18.82 -3.90
CA LEU A 131 -33.09 18.95 -3.86
C LEU A 131 -32.40 17.88 -4.71
N ARG A 132 -32.87 16.63 -4.64
CA ARG A 132 -32.34 15.51 -5.42
C ARG A 132 -32.55 15.71 -6.92
N GLU A 133 -33.69 16.24 -7.33
CA GLU A 133 -33.93 16.59 -8.73
C GLU A 133 -33.14 17.82 -9.18
N GLN A 134 -32.87 18.78 -8.30
CA GLN A 134 -31.92 19.86 -8.60
C GLN A 134 -30.50 19.31 -8.80
N LEU A 135 -30.05 18.40 -7.94
CA LEU A 135 -28.73 17.78 -8.05
C LEU A 135 -28.61 16.90 -9.31
N ARG A 136 -29.63 16.09 -9.64
CA ARG A 136 -29.68 15.36 -10.92
C ARG A 136 -29.72 16.27 -12.13
N ALA A 137 -30.44 17.39 -12.03
CA ALA A 137 -30.49 18.40 -13.09
C ALA A 137 -29.17 19.18 -13.21
N GLU A 138 -28.35 19.23 -12.16
CA GLU A 138 -26.99 19.79 -12.20
C GLU A 138 -25.93 18.79 -12.66
N GLU A 139 -26.08 17.50 -12.34
CA GLU A 139 -25.33 16.35 -12.89
C GLU A 139 -25.62 16.10 -14.38
N ARG A 140 -26.24 17.06 -15.08
CA ARG A 140 -26.57 16.89 -16.50
C ARG A 140 -25.31 16.57 -17.30
N PRO A 141 -25.40 15.60 -18.23
CA PRO A 141 -24.36 15.36 -19.23
C PRO A 141 -24.05 16.61 -20.05
N GLN A 142 -24.90 17.64 -20.01
CA GLN A 142 -24.69 18.94 -20.63
C GLN A 142 -23.53 19.73 -20.02
N LYS A 143 -23.36 19.80 -18.68
CA LYS A 143 -22.19 20.48 -18.08
C LYS A 143 -20.90 19.69 -18.32
N GLU A 144 -21.00 18.36 -18.32
CA GLU A 144 -19.86 17.50 -18.68
C GLU A 144 -19.53 17.62 -20.17
N GLN A 145 -20.51 17.72 -21.06
CA GLN A 145 -20.32 17.98 -22.49
C GLN A 145 -19.78 19.38 -22.75
N GLU A 146 -20.24 20.40 -22.03
CA GLU A 146 -19.72 21.76 -22.08
C GLU A 146 -18.28 21.83 -21.58
N PHE A 147 -17.97 21.13 -20.49
CA PHE A 147 -16.60 21.00 -19.97
C PHE A 147 -15.70 20.23 -20.94
N ARG A 148 -16.18 19.12 -21.53
CA ARG A 148 -15.46 18.37 -22.56
C ARG A 148 -15.25 19.22 -23.83
N ALA A 149 -16.26 19.97 -24.29
CA ALA A 149 -16.14 20.86 -25.45
C ALA A 149 -15.18 22.03 -25.18
N TRP A 150 -15.19 22.56 -23.95
CA TRP A 150 -14.25 23.58 -23.49
C TRP A 150 -12.81 23.05 -23.44
N LEU A 151 -12.59 21.84 -22.93
CA LEU A 151 -11.26 21.18 -22.92
C LEU A 151 -10.70 20.90 -24.33
N GLN A 152 -11.56 20.75 -25.34
CA GLN A 152 -11.17 20.52 -26.74
C GLN A 152 -10.77 21.80 -27.48
N GLN A 153 -10.98 22.98 -26.89
CA GLN A 153 -10.54 24.25 -27.49
C GLN A 153 -9.02 24.31 -27.52
N PRO A 154 -8.40 24.70 -28.66
CA PRO A 154 -6.95 24.64 -28.82
C PRO A 154 -6.19 25.54 -27.83
N GLU A 155 -6.79 26.66 -27.42
CA GLU A 155 -6.23 27.58 -26.43
C GLU A 155 -6.22 26.97 -25.02
N ILE A 156 -7.34 26.37 -24.59
CA ILE A 156 -7.48 25.71 -23.29
C ILE A 156 -6.62 24.45 -23.23
N ARG A 157 -6.56 23.67 -24.31
CA ARG A 157 -5.73 22.47 -24.38
C ARG A 157 -4.26 22.82 -24.27
N GLN A 158 -3.82 23.93 -24.85
CA GLN A 158 -2.44 24.42 -24.67
C GLN A 158 -2.20 24.87 -23.23
N GLU A 159 -3.11 25.60 -22.59
CA GLU A 159 -2.91 26.07 -21.22
C GLU A 159 -2.93 24.92 -20.19
N VAL A 160 -3.91 24.02 -20.28
CA VAL A 160 -4.09 22.89 -19.35
C VAL A 160 -3.05 21.80 -19.58
N PHE A 161 -2.78 21.43 -20.84
CA PHE A 161 -1.87 20.31 -21.14
C PHE A 161 -0.42 20.74 -21.39
N ALA A 162 -0.08 22.02 -21.55
CA ALA A 162 1.33 22.44 -21.59
C ALA A 162 2.03 22.14 -20.26
N GLU A 163 1.35 22.34 -19.12
CA GLU A 163 1.93 22.06 -17.79
C GLU A 163 1.88 20.57 -17.40
N LEU A 164 0.87 19.81 -17.87
CA LEU A 164 0.73 18.36 -17.60
C LEU A 164 1.84 17.49 -18.22
N THR A 165 2.62 18.02 -19.16
CA THR A 165 3.77 17.30 -19.74
C THR A 165 4.96 17.16 -18.78
N HIS A 166 4.96 17.83 -17.63
CA HIS A 166 5.98 17.67 -16.60
C HIS A 166 5.61 16.56 -15.61
N GLY A 167 6.00 15.33 -15.95
CA GLY A 167 6.00 14.19 -15.01
C GLY A 167 4.97 13.09 -15.28
N LEU A 168 4.05 13.28 -16.22
CA LEU A 168 3.16 12.21 -16.68
C LEU A 168 3.80 11.40 -17.81
N SER A 169 3.70 10.06 -17.69
CA SER A 169 4.16 9.13 -18.74
C SER A 169 3.33 9.31 -20.01
N PRO A 170 3.93 9.18 -21.22
CA PRO A 170 3.21 9.20 -22.49
C PRO A 170 2.06 8.20 -22.55
N GLU A 171 2.19 7.05 -21.87
CA GLU A 171 1.11 6.06 -21.77
C GLU A 171 -0.06 6.51 -20.91
N THR A 172 0.22 7.28 -19.84
CA THR A 172 -0.80 7.87 -18.99
C THR A 172 -1.49 9.02 -19.70
N LEU A 173 -0.75 9.85 -20.44
CA LEU A 173 -1.32 10.87 -21.31
C LEU A 173 -2.19 10.24 -22.39
N LYS A 174 -1.75 9.15 -23.02
CA LYS A 174 -2.53 8.43 -24.02
C LYS A 174 -3.80 7.80 -23.43
N LYS A 175 -3.74 7.23 -22.22
CA LYS A 175 -4.93 6.73 -21.51
C LYS A 175 -5.88 7.86 -21.12
N ILE A 176 -5.37 9.00 -20.68
CA ILE A 176 -6.19 10.19 -20.41
C ILE A 176 -6.84 10.69 -21.70
N GLU A 177 -6.11 10.73 -22.82
CA GLU A 177 -6.65 11.08 -24.13
C GLU A 177 -7.69 10.07 -24.64
N GLU A 178 -7.48 8.77 -24.40
CA GLU A 178 -8.43 7.69 -24.73
C GLU A 178 -9.72 7.76 -23.87
N GLU A 179 -9.62 8.08 -22.57
CA GLU A 179 -10.79 8.26 -21.70
C GLU A 179 -11.54 9.59 -21.95
N LEU A 180 -10.83 10.61 -22.46
CA LEU A 180 -11.44 11.86 -22.91
C LEU A 180 -12.12 11.74 -24.29
N HIS A 181 -11.78 10.71 -25.08
CA HIS A 181 -12.40 10.39 -26.38
C HIS A 181 -12.97 8.95 -26.44
N PRO A 182 -14.01 8.60 -25.67
CA PRO A 182 -14.76 7.39 -25.95
C PRO A 182 -15.69 7.69 -27.15
N LEU A 183 -15.65 6.82 -28.15
CA LEU A 183 -16.49 6.82 -29.37
C LEU A 183 -17.94 7.29 -29.14
#